data_AF-A0A4Y2U243-F1
#
_entry.id   AF-A0A4Y2U243-F1
#
_cell.length_a   1.000
_cell.length_b   1.000
_cell.length_c   1.000
_cell.angle_alpha   90.00
_cell.angle_beta   90.00
_cell.angle_gamma   90.00
#
_symmetry.space_group_name_H-M   'P 1'
#
loop_
_entity.id
_entity.type
_entity.pdbx_description
1 polymer ?
#
loop_
_entity_poly.entity_id
_entity_poly.type
_entity_poly.pdbx_seq_one_letter_code
_entity_poly.pdbx_strand_id
1 'polypeptide(L)'
;MLQYRGINIRYSMPYSPEQNGAAERENTTIVEAARSILHHKCHSLKLWAEPVNTAVYVLNRTGPTREKEKTPIELWSGSSFNVGYLKVFGTKCFVHVPKQRRQKLDPKSVVGFFCWLLR
;
A
#
# COMPACT_ATOMS: atom_id res chain seq x y z
N MET A 1 9.42 15.75 23.00
CA MET A 1 8.97 14.34 22.94
C MET A 1 9.87 13.46 22.07
N LEU A 2 10.31 13.91 20.87
CA LEU A 2 11.17 13.12 19.98
C LEU A 2 12.68 13.13 20.35
N GLN A 3 13.19 14.26 20.86
CA GLN A 3 14.59 14.37 21.31
C GLN A 3 14.91 13.45 22.50
N TYR A 4 13.94 13.18 23.38
CA TYR A 4 14.08 12.19 24.46
C TYR A 4 14.30 10.76 23.93
N ARG A 5 13.86 10.46 22.70
CA ARG A 5 14.11 9.19 22.02
C ARG A 5 15.39 9.21 21.17
N GLY A 6 16.24 10.23 21.32
CA GLY A 6 17.47 10.38 20.55
C GLY A 6 17.27 10.80 19.09
N ILE A 7 16.08 11.28 18.71
CA ILE A 7 15.77 11.66 17.34
C ILE A 7 16.06 13.15 17.14
N ASN A 8 17.03 13.45 16.28
CA ASN A 8 17.37 14.81 15.87
C ASN A 8 16.52 15.24 14.67
N ILE A 9 15.57 16.15 14.91
CA ILE A 9 14.75 16.74 13.87
C ILE A 9 15.56 17.86 13.20
N ARG A 10 15.67 17.81 11.87
CA ARG A 10 16.20 18.90 11.05
C ARG A 10 15.09 19.44 10.18
N TYR A 11 14.90 20.75 10.20
CA TYR A 11 13.92 21.43 9.36
C TYR A 11 14.59 21.87 8.05
N SER A 12 13.88 21.75 6.94
CA SER A 12 14.28 22.41 5.69
C SER A 12 14.10 23.91 5.82
N MET A 13 14.91 24.67 5.08
CA MET A 13 14.75 26.11 4.99
C MET A 13 13.43 26.44 4.28
N PRO A 14 12.68 27.45 4.76
CA PRO A 14 11.51 27.93 4.04
C PRO A 14 11.93 28.41 2.64
N TYR A 15 11.12 28.10 1.64
CA TYR A 15 11.37 28.42 0.22
C TYR A 15 12.59 27.72 -0.43
N SER A 16 13.09 26.62 0.15
CA SER A 16 14.12 25.77 -0.47
C SER A 16 13.57 24.38 -0.82
N PRO A 17 12.73 24.25 -1.87
CA PRO A 17 12.13 22.98 -2.27
C PRO A 17 13.17 21.92 -2.66
N GLU A 18 14.38 22.33 -3.06
CA GLU A 18 15.46 21.41 -3.44
C GLU A 18 15.86 20.49 -2.28
N GLN A 19 15.74 20.95 -1.04
CA GLN A 19 16.05 20.17 0.15
C GLN A 19 15.05 19.03 0.41
N ASN A 20 13.82 19.14 -0.12
CA ASN A 20 12.75 18.17 0.05
C ASN A 20 12.46 17.35 -1.22
N GLY A 21 13.20 17.62 -2.31
CA GLY A 21 12.89 17.07 -3.62
C GLY A 21 12.87 15.53 -3.69
N ALA A 22 13.63 14.84 -2.84
CA ALA A 22 13.56 13.38 -2.76
C ALA A 22 12.21 12.90 -2.21
N ALA A 23 11.75 13.46 -1.09
CA ALA A 23 10.47 13.10 -0.49
C ALA A 23 9.29 13.48 -1.39
N GLU A 24 9.38 14.60 -2.10
CA GLU A 24 8.34 15.03 -3.04
C GLU A 24 8.19 14.10 -4.23
N ARG A 25 9.31 13.62 -4.80
CA ARG A 25 9.28 12.64 -5.89
C ARG A 25 8.67 11.32 -5.43
N GLU A 26 9.09 10.80 -4.28
CA GLU A 26 8.56 9.56 -3.73
C GLU A 26 7.04 9.67 -3.44
N ASN A 27 6.62 10.77 -2.81
CA ASN A 27 5.19 11.02 -2.56
C ASN A 27 4.39 11.13 -3.86
N THR A 28 4.95 11.77 -4.89
CA THR A 28 4.31 11.86 -6.21
C THR A 28 4.13 10.47 -6.83
N THR A 29 5.18 9.64 -6.83
CA THR A 29 5.12 8.26 -7.34
C THR A 29 4.09 7.42 -6.59
N ILE A 30 4.01 7.52 -5.26
CA ILE A 30 3.01 6.81 -4.45
C ILE A 30 1.60 7.23 -4.84
N VAL A 31 1.33 8.53 -4.96
CA VAL A 31 0.01 9.07 -5.29
C VAL A 31 -0.40 8.68 -6.71
N GLU A 32 0.51 8.74 -7.69
CA GLU A 32 0.25 8.32 -9.07
C GLU A 32 -0.04 6.82 -9.19
N ALA A 33 0.72 5.99 -8.48
CA ALA A 33 0.49 4.55 -8.41
C ALA A 33 -0.86 4.23 -7.75
N ALA A 34 -1.19 4.89 -6.63
CA ALA A 34 -2.47 4.75 -5.95
C ALA A 34 -3.64 5.16 -6.84
N ARG A 35 -3.49 6.26 -7.59
CA ARG A 35 -4.47 6.74 -8.57
C ARG A 35 -4.71 5.70 -9.66
N SER A 36 -3.64 5.10 -10.19
CA SER A 36 -3.72 4.03 -11.19
C SER A 36 -4.48 2.81 -10.65
N ILE A 37 -4.20 2.37 -9.42
CA ILE A 37 -4.90 1.27 -8.75
C ILE A 37 -6.39 1.59 -8.55
N LEU A 38 -6.70 2.82 -8.13
CA LEU A 38 -8.08 3.29 -7.92
C LEU A 38 -8.90 3.26 -9.22
N HIS A 39 -8.32 3.71 -10.33
CA HIS A 39 -8.99 3.77 -11.63
C HIS A 39 -9.11 2.40 -12.32
N HIS A 40 -8.20 1.45 -12.07
CA HIS A 40 -8.21 0.13 -12.71
C HIS A 40 -9.52 -0.65 -12.53
N LYS A 41 -10.26 -0.43 -11.43
CA LYS A 41 -11.55 -1.10 -11.15
C LYS A 41 -12.66 -0.14 -10.67
N CYS A 42 -12.55 1.16 -10.99
CA CYS A 42 -13.55 2.19 -10.66
C CYS A 42 -14.00 2.18 -9.19
N HIS A 43 -13.05 2.18 -8.26
CA HIS A 43 -13.37 2.21 -6.84
C HIS A 43 -13.68 3.63 -6.34
N SER A 44 -14.57 3.73 -5.35
CA SER A 44 -14.92 5.02 -4.74
C SER A 44 -13.70 5.65 -4.06
N LEU A 45 -13.54 6.97 -4.18
CA LEU A 45 -12.57 7.77 -3.44
C LEU A 45 -12.65 7.58 -1.91
N LYS A 46 -13.78 7.09 -1.39
CA LYS A 46 -13.92 6.74 0.04
C LYS A 46 -12.90 5.71 0.52
N LEU A 47 -12.39 4.88 -0.40
CA LEU A 47 -11.40 3.84 -0.11
C LEU A 47 -9.97 4.27 -0.40
N TRP A 48 -9.66 5.57 -0.59
CA TRP A 48 -8.35 6.05 -1.05
C TRP A 48 -7.14 5.52 -0.25
N ALA A 49 -7.30 5.26 1.05
CA ALA A 49 -6.22 4.72 1.89
C ALA A 49 -5.79 3.30 1.46
N GLU A 50 -6.72 2.50 0.92
CA GLU A 50 -6.48 1.12 0.51
C GLU A 50 -5.57 1.03 -0.74
N PRO A 51 -5.83 1.75 -1.85
CA PRO A 51 -4.90 1.87 -2.96
C PRO A 51 -3.56 2.47 -2.59
N VAL A 52 -3.51 3.47 -1.70
CA VAL A 52 -2.24 4.09 -1.27
C VAL A 52 -1.37 3.08 -0.54
N ASN A 53 -1.93 2.35 0.42
CA ASN A 53 -1.18 1.31 1.12
C ASN A 53 -0.75 0.17 0.18
N THR A 54 -1.61 -0.20 -0.77
CA THR A 54 -1.26 -1.19 -1.80
C THR A 54 -0.10 -0.69 -2.67
N ALA A 55 -0.15 0.57 -3.11
CA ALA A 55 0.90 1.20 -3.90
C ALA A 55 2.24 1.17 -3.16
N VAL A 56 2.27 1.62 -1.89
CA VAL A 56 3.48 1.58 -1.05
C VAL A 56 3.98 0.15 -0.87
N TYR A 57 3.08 -0.81 -0.64
CA TYR A 57 3.44 -2.21 -0.46
C TYR A 57 4.13 -2.81 -1.70
N VAL A 58 3.60 -2.49 -2.88
CA VAL A 58 4.14 -2.92 -4.18
C VAL A 58 5.45 -2.20 -4.47
N LEU A 59 5.50 -0.88 -4.36
CA LEU A 59 6.69 -0.07 -4.62
C LEU A 59 7.87 -0.49 -3.74
N ASN A 60 7.64 -0.82 -2.47
CA ASN A 60 8.70 -1.33 -1.59
C ASN A 60 9.25 -2.71 -2.01
N ARG A 61 8.53 -3.46 -2.85
CA ARG A 61 8.87 -4.83 -3.29
C ARG A 61 9.23 -4.93 -4.78
N THR A 62 8.93 -3.92 -5.58
CA THR A 62 9.23 -3.92 -7.02
C THR A 62 9.96 -2.66 -7.46
N GLY A 63 10.11 -1.68 -6.57
CA GLY A 63 10.75 -0.41 -6.87
C GLY A 63 12.22 -0.57 -7.25
N PRO A 64 12.73 0.33 -8.11
CA PRO A 64 14.13 0.31 -8.49
C PRO A 64 15.00 0.65 -7.28
N THR A 65 16.14 -0.02 -7.15
CA THR A 65 17.17 0.35 -6.17
C THR A 65 18.52 0.55 -6.85
N ARG A 66 19.48 1.09 -6.10
CA ARG A 66 20.87 1.23 -6.55
C ARG A 66 21.56 -0.12 -6.79
N GLU A 67 21.16 -1.14 -6.05
CA GLU A 67 21.71 -2.49 -6.16
C GLU A 67 20.94 -3.27 -7.23
N LYS A 68 21.66 -3.92 -8.15
CA LYS A 68 21.01 -4.75 -9.16
C LYS A 68 20.27 -5.91 -8.49
N GLU A 69 19.06 -6.18 -8.95
CA GLU A 69 18.21 -7.32 -8.53
C GLU A 69 17.78 -7.34 -7.06
N LYS A 70 17.97 -6.25 -6.32
CA LYS A 70 17.47 -6.11 -4.95
C LYS A 70 16.34 -5.10 -4.85
N THR A 71 15.33 -5.44 -4.09
CA THR A 71 14.17 -4.58 -3.85
C THR A 71 14.39 -3.71 -2.60
N PRO A 72 13.67 -2.58 -2.44
CA PRO A 72 13.85 -1.69 -1.29
C PRO A 72 13.67 -2.41 0.05
N ILE A 73 12.70 -3.31 0.14
CA ILE A 73 12.44 -4.09 1.35
C ILE A 73 13.54 -5.10 1.65
N GLU A 74 14.18 -5.67 0.63
CA GLU A 74 15.32 -6.58 0.81
C GLU A 74 16.56 -5.84 1.29
N LEU A 75 16.80 -4.64 0.76
CA LEU A 75 17.87 -3.77 1.25
C LEU A 75 17.62 -3.32 2.69
N TRP A 76 16.37 -3.06 3.05
CA TRP A 76 16.03 -2.59 4.40
C TRP A 76 16.00 -3.71 5.44
N SER A 77 15.37 -4.84 5.11
CA SER A 77 15.15 -5.95 6.04
C SER A 77 16.24 -7.01 6.00
N GLY A 78 17.11 -7.01 4.98
CA GLY A 78 18.14 -8.04 4.78
C GLY A 78 17.60 -9.44 4.45
N SER A 79 16.29 -9.59 4.23
CA SER A 79 15.61 -10.86 3.96
C SER A 79 14.94 -10.80 2.59
N SER A 80 14.95 -11.92 1.85
CA SER A 80 14.26 -12.03 0.57
C SER A 80 12.74 -12.14 0.77
N PHE A 81 11.98 -11.61 -0.18
CA PHE A 81 10.52 -11.68 -0.15
C PHE A 81 9.97 -12.31 -1.42
N ASN A 82 9.02 -13.22 -1.26
CA ASN A 82 8.29 -13.80 -2.38
C ASN A 82 7.26 -12.78 -2.91
N VAL A 83 7.10 -12.63 -4.22
CA VAL A 83 6.12 -11.70 -4.83
C VAL A 83 4.87 -12.45 -5.31
N GLY A 84 4.91 -13.78 -5.40
CA GLY A 84 3.84 -14.64 -5.92
C GLY A 84 2.55 -14.66 -5.08
N TYR A 85 2.58 -14.17 -3.84
CA TYR A 85 1.35 -14.00 -3.05
C TYR A 85 0.61 -12.70 -3.37
N LEU A 86 1.19 -11.80 -4.19
CA LEU A 86 0.50 -10.58 -4.59
C LEU A 86 -0.78 -10.91 -5.35
N LYS A 87 -1.91 -10.42 -4.82
CA LYS A 87 -3.20 -10.43 -5.50
C LYS A 87 -3.52 -9.05 -6.06
N VAL A 88 -4.21 -9.06 -7.20
CA VAL A 88 -4.64 -7.83 -7.87
C VAL A 88 -5.69 -7.14 -7.01
N PHE A 89 -5.51 -5.84 -6.78
CA PHE A 89 -6.49 -5.03 -6.07
C PHE A 89 -7.82 -5.00 -6.84
N GLY A 90 -8.95 -5.11 -6.12
CA GLY A 90 -10.26 -5.09 -6.75
C GLY A 90 -10.66 -6.40 -7.44
N THR A 91 -9.93 -7.50 -7.23
CA THR A 91 -10.40 -8.82 -7.66
C THR A 91 -11.67 -9.20 -6.92
N LYS A 92 -12.68 -9.68 -7.66
CA LYS A 92 -13.93 -10.18 -7.08
C LYS A 92 -13.62 -11.35 -6.14
N CYS A 93 -14.01 -11.22 -4.87
CA CYS A 93 -13.82 -12.24 -3.85
C CYS A 93 -15.17 -12.61 -3.21
N PHE A 94 -15.21 -13.78 -2.57
CA PHE A 94 -16.41 -14.28 -1.89
C PHE A 94 -16.09 -14.44 -0.41
N VAL A 95 -16.77 -13.65 0.42
CA VAL A 95 -16.59 -13.68 1.87
C VAL A 95 -17.56 -14.69 2.46
N HIS A 96 -17.05 -15.66 3.22
CA HIS A 96 -17.87 -16.66 3.90
C HIS A 96 -18.65 -16.02 5.05
N VAL A 97 -19.98 -16.13 5.05
CA VAL A 97 -20.81 -15.59 6.15
C VAL A 97 -20.88 -16.62 7.28
N PRO A 98 -20.57 -16.38 8.55
CA PRO A 98 -20.67 -17.43 9.58
C PRO A 98 -22.11 -17.99 9.72
N LYS A 99 -22.28 -19.27 10.09
CA LYS A 99 -23.62 -19.91 10.22
C LYS A 99 -24.56 -19.14 11.16
N GLN A 100 -24.02 -18.50 12.19
CA GLN A 100 -24.75 -17.67 13.16
C GLN A 100 -25.44 -16.46 12.51
N ARG A 101 -24.99 -16.03 11.32
CA ARG A 101 -25.53 -14.89 10.58
C ARG A 101 -26.35 -15.31 9.35
N ARG A 102 -26.75 -16.58 9.26
CA ARG A 102 -27.52 -17.12 8.13
C ARG A 102 -28.72 -17.91 8.63
N GLN A 103 -29.86 -17.77 7.96
CA GLN A 103 -31.02 -18.62 8.11
C GLN A 103 -31.00 -19.80 7.12
N LYS A 104 -31.97 -20.72 7.26
CA LYS A 104 -32.12 -21.85 6.34
C LYS A 104 -32.38 -21.32 4.92
N LEU A 105 -31.56 -21.76 3.96
CA LEU A 105 -31.54 -21.35 2.54
C LEU A 105 -30.83 -20.02 2.22
N ASP A 106 -30.28 -19.31 3.19
CA ASP A 106 -29.51 -18.09 2.91
C ASP A 106 -28.21 -18.36 2.16
N PRO A 107 -27.77 -17.42 1.29
CA PRO A 107 -26.51 -17.55 0.57
C PRO A 107 -25.32 -17.66 1.53
N LYS A 108 -24.42 -18.59 1.21
CA LYS A 108 -23.25 -18.88 2.06
C LYS A 108 -22.12 -17.86 1.93
N SER A 109 -22.19 -16.98 0.93
CA SER A 109 -21.14 -16.03 0.63
C SER A 109 -21.69 -14.70 0.15
N VAL A 110 -21.01 -13.62 0.54
CA VAL A 110 -21.24 -12.28 -0.01
C VAL A 110 -20.13 -11.97 -1.00
N VAL A 111 -20.51 -11.38 -2.14
CA VAL A 111 -19.55 -10.87 -3.12
C VAL A 111 -18.91 -9.61 -2.55
N GLY A 112 -17.58 -9.58 -2.53
CA GLY A 112 -16.78 -8.42 -2.19
C GLY A 112 -15.69 -8.17 -3.23
N PHE A 113 -14.90 -7.14 -2.98
CA PHE A 113 -13.68 -6.86 -3.72
C PHE A 113 -12.49 -6.98 -2.79
N PHE A 114 -11.42 -7.59 -3.27
CA PHE A 114 -10.19 -7.74 -2.51
C PHE A 114 -9.53 -6.36 -2.30
N CYS A 115 -9.52 -5.92 -1.04
CA CYS A 115 -8.75 -4.79 -0.55
C CYS A 115 -7.70 -5.34 0.42
N TRP A 116 -6.45 -4.94 0.27
CA TRP A 116 -5.33 -5.51 1.03
C TRP A 116 -5.39 -5.24 2.54
N LEU A 117 -6.14 -4.21 2.98
CA LEU A 117 -6.26 -3.82 4.37
C LEU A 117 -7.71 -3.89 4.85
N LEU A 118 -8.27 -5.10 4.83
CA LEU A 118 -9.19 -5.49 5.89
C LEU A 118 -8.41 -6.41 6.83
N ARG A 119 -7.79 -5.80 7.84
CA ARG A 119 -7.24 -6.50 9.01
C ARG A 119 -8.36 -6.76 10.02
#